data_AF-A0A9D6AAH2-F1
#
_entry.id   AF-A0A9D6AAH2-F1
#
_cell.length_a   1.000
_cell.length_b   1.000
_cell.length_c   1.000
_cell.angle_alpha   90.00
_cell.angle_beta   90.00
_cell.angle_gamma   90.00
#
_symmetry.space_group_name_H-M   'P 1'
#
loop_
_entity.id
_entity.type
_entity.pdbx_description
1 polymer ?
#
loop_
_entity_poly.entity_id
_entity_poly.type
_entity_poly.pdbx_seq_one_letter_code
_entity_poly.pdbx_strand_id
1 'polypeptide(L)'
;MEHLEVIKVSEEKISSEHLNANKVYFATDILNDSNMMPIYSKLCMVLDIYGVKHELIEDPSTHSCKALKPAWLANNARITDHVDCLVRYIGNKRVLMTNCTEYDTEVAEALKEKIEAEGYEVVELSYSSFDGARGAKDTSWAYINYIQTSKVIIVPMQRAKEDKEALQQIKACFPHLAVVGVYAEPCLGNEGEFICYSKSIDESMVS
;
A
#
# COMPACT_ATOMS: atom_id res chain seq x y z
N MET A 1 26.49 -9.10 0.25
CA MET A 1 26.27 -10.57 0.34
C MET A 1 25.71 -11.06 1.70
N GLU A 2 25.48 -10.21 2.71
CA GLU A 2 24.89 -10.62 4.00
C GLU A 2 23.36 -10.37 4.13
N HIS A 3 22.72 -9.78 3.11
CA HIS A 3 21.30 -9.38 3.19
C HIS A 3 20.29 -10.41 2.65
N LEU A 4 20.76 -11.56 2.15
CA LEU A 4 19.93 -12.55 1.41
C LEU A 4 19.64 -13.84 2.21
N GLU A 5 19.51 -13.76 3.52
CA GLU A 5 18.95 -14.88 4.27
C GLU A 5 17.45 -15.04 3.97
N VAL A 6 17.09 -16.21 3.45
CA VAL A 6 15.76 -16.81 3.21
C VAL A 6 14.57 -15.89 3.52
N ILE A 7 14.10 -15.14 2.50
CA ILE A 7 12.85 -14.34 2.54
C ILE A 7 11.62 -15.23 2.77
N LYS A 8 11.27 -15.70 3.96
CA LYS A 8 10.10 -16.60 4.12
C LYS A 8 8.79 -15.87 3.75
N VAL A 9 8.29 -16.09 2.54
CA VAL A 9 6.91 -15.77 2.20
C VAL A 9 6.12 -17.02 2.62
N SER A 10 5.24 -16.87 3.59
CA SER A 10 4.31 -17.93 4.00
C SER A 10 2.95 -17.56 3.46
N GLU A 11 2.15 -18.54 3.04
CA GLU A 11 0.77 -18.34 2.57
C GLU A 11 -0.07 -17.52 3.57
N GLU A 12 0.30 -17.53 4.85
CA GLU A 12 -0.31 -16.77 5.95
C GLU A 12 0.08 -15.27 6.02
N LYS A 13 1.02 -14.76 5.21
CA LYS A 13 1.59 -13.40 5.40
C LYS A 13 1.13 -12.32 4.41
N ILE A 14 0.67 -12.65 3.20
CA ILE A 14 0.15 -11.62 2.29
C ILE A 14 -1.36 -11.50 2.51
N SER A 15 -1.74 -10.60 3.40
CA SER A 15 -3.15 -10.38 3.75
C SER A 15 -3.99 -10.19 2.49
N SER A 16 -5.13 -10.89 2.44
CA SER A 16 -6.14 -10.79 1.38
C SER A 16 -7.46 -10.21 1.90
N GLU A 17 -7.50 -9.76 3.17
CA GLU A 17 -8.70 -9.25 3.85
C GLU A 17 -9.32 -8.04 3.14
N HIS A 18 -8.50 -7.30 2.38
CA HIS A 18 -8.95 -6.16 1.58
C HIS A 18 -9.61 -6.57 0.26
N LEU A 19 -9.41 -7.82 -0.21
CA LEU A 19 -10.08 -8.29 -1.42
C LEU A 19 -11.57 -8.41 -1.16
N ASN A 20 -12.37 -7.78 -2.01
CA ASN A 20 -13.82 -7.72 -1.90
C ASN A 20 -14.36 -7.05 -0.62
N ALA A 21 -13.51 -6.34 0.13
CA ALA A 21 -13.93 -5.63 1.34
C ALA A 21 -15.16 -4.75 1.08
N ASN A 22 -16.15 -4.87 1.95
CA ASN A 22 -17.43 -4.16 1.86
C ASN A 22 -17.52 -3.01 2.88
N LYS A 23 -16.53 -2.91 3.77
CA LYS A 23 -16.42 -1.87 4.79
C LYS A 23 -14.97 -1.41 5.00
N VAL A 24 -14.80 -0.14 5.33
CA VAL A 24 -13.53 0.46 5.72
C VAL A 24 -13.63 0.97 7.16
N TYR A 25 -12.76 0.46 8.02
CA TYR A 25 -12.59 0.99 9.37
C TYR A 25 -11.50 2.06 9.37
N PHE A 26 -11.72 3.13 10.13
CA PHE A 26 -10.73 4.16 10.39
C PHE A 26 -10.38 4.19 11.88
N ALA A 27 -9.09 4.28 12.19
CA ALA A 27 -8.63 4.48 13.56
C ALA A 27 -9.10 5.85 14.09
N THR A 28 -9.57 5.90 15.33
CA THR A 28 -9.99 7.17 15.98
C THR A 28 -8.86 8.20 16.05
N ASP A 29 -7.60 7.76 16.05
CA ASP A 29 -6.41 8.63 15.98
C ASP A 29 -6.42 9.59 14.80
N ILE A 30 -7.11 9.25 13.71
CA ILE A 30 -7.24 10.14 12.54
C ILE A 30 -7.94 11.46 12.89
N LEU A 31 -8.77 11.47 13.94
CA LEU A 31 -9.48 12.65 14.42
C LEU A 31 -8.59 13.57 15.27
N ASN A 32 -7.53 13.00 15.86
CA ASN A 32 -6.60 13.74 16.71
C ASN A 32 -5.57 14.54 15.87
N ASP A 33 -5.41 14.20 14.59
CA ASP A 33 -4.55 14.94 13.66
C ASP A 33 -5.35 15.92 12.80
N SER A 34 -5.21 17.21 13.11
CA SER A 34 -5.86 18.30 12.36
C SER A 34 -5.51 18.34 10.87
N ASN A 35 -4.34 17.82 10.47
CA ASN A 35 -3.93 17.74 9.06
C ASN A 35 -4.60 16.55 8.35
N MET A 36 -4.96 15.51 9.09
CA MET A 36 -5.66 14.34 8.55
C MET A 36 -7.16 14.56 8.38
N MET A 37 -7.80 15.42 9.18
CA MET A 37 -9.24 15.67 9.12
C MET A 37 -9.80 16.03 7.72
N PRO A 38 -9.16 16.91 6.93
CA PRO A 38 -9.59 17.17 5.55
C PRO A 38 -9.45 15.95 4.63
N ILE A 39 -8.46 15.09 4.88
CA ILE A 39 -8.24 13.86 4.11
C ILE A 39 -9.29 12.83 4.49
N TYR A 40 -9.51 12.61 5.78
CA TYR A 40 -10.56 11.74 6.31
C TYR A 40 -11.93 12.09 5.72
N SER A 41 -12.29 13.38 5.73
CA SER A 41 -13.56 13.85 5.15
C SER A 41 -13.68 13.50 3.65
N LYS A 42 -12.60 13.65 2.88
CA LYS A 42 -12.57 13.26 1.46
C LYS A 42 -12.67 11.76 1.27
N LEU A 43 -12.01 10.96 2.12
CA LEU A 43 -12.09 9.51 2.07
C LEU A 43 -13.52 9.04 2.33
N CYS A 44 -14.18 9.56 3.38
CA CYS A 44 -15.59 9.29 3.66
C CYS A 44 -16.49 9.66 2.47
N MET A 45 -16.31 10.86 1.89
CA MET A 45 -17.07 11.28 0.70
C MET A 45 -16.91 10.32 -0.48
N VAL A 46 -15.68 9.86 -0.77
CA VAL A 46 -15.45 8.89 -1.85
C VAL A 46 -16.13 7.57 -1.53
N LEU A 47 -15.98 7.06 -0.30
CA LEU A 47 -16.63 5.81 0.12
C LEU A 47 -18.16 5.90 0.01
N ASP A 48 -18.76 7.03 0.41
CA ASP A 48 -20.19 7.29 0.29
C ASP A 48 -20.66 7.30 -1.18
N ILE A 49 -19.90 7.93 -2.09
CA ILE A 49 -20.19 7.95 -3.53
C ILE A 49 -20.28 6.54 -4.10
N TYR A 50 -19.41 5.64 -3.67
CA TYR A 50 -19.42 4.23 -4.11
C TYR A 50 -20.31 3.34 -3.23
N GLY A 51 -20.96 3.89 -2.21
CA GLY A 51 -21.80 3.14 -1.28
C GLY A 51 -21.02 2.05 -0.53
N VAL A 52 -19.80 2.35 -0.11
CA VAL A 52 -18.99 1.51 0.78
C VAL A 52 -19.20 2.00 2.21
N LYS A 53 -19.50 1.09 3.14
CA LYS A 53 -19.68 1.46 4.55
C LYS A 53 -18.34 1.87 5.15
N HIS A 54 -18.36 2.84 6.07
CA HIS A 54 -17.20 3.20 6.85
C HIS A 54 -17.56 3.51 8.29
N GLU A 55 -16.63 3.28 9.20
CA GLU A 55 -16.82 3.45 10.63
C GLU A 55 -15.50 3.79 11.32
N LEU A 56 -15.57 4.55 12.41
CA LEU A 56 -14.44 4.78 13.31
C LEU A 56 -14.41 3.70 14.39
N ILE A 57 -13.23 3.16 14.68
CA ILE A 57 -13.08 2.12 15.71
C ILE A 57 -11.93 2.44 16.65
N GLU A 58 -12.17 2.22 17.95
CA GLU A 58 -11.17 2.25 19.01
C GLU A 58 -10.53 0.85 19.16
N ASP A 59 -9.89 0.33 18.10
CA ASP A 59 -9.26 -1.01 18.16
C ASP A 59 -7.71 -0.92 18.11
N PRO A 60 -6.98 -1.49 19.10
CA PRO A 60 -5.54 -1.79 19.06
C PRO A 60 -5.02 -2.32 17.73
N SER A 61 -5.79 -3.19 17.05
CA SER A 61 -5.38 -3.81 15.79
C SER A 61 -5.53 -2.90 14.57
N THR A 62 -6.34 -1.85 14.69
CA THR A 62 -6.48 -0.78 13.69
C THR A 62 -5.62 0.43 13.98
N HIS A 63 -4.80 0.40 15.04
CA HIS A 63 -3.82 1.46 15.28
C HIS A 63 -2.99 1.66 14.02
N SER A 64 -2.68 2.92 13.72
CA SER A 64 -2.15 3.31 12.42
C SER A 64 -1.01 2.39 11.98
N CYS A 65 -1.16 1.69 10.86
CA CYS A 65 -0.11 0.82 10.33
C CYS A 65 0.91 1.70 9.60
N LYS A 66 2.18 1.61 10.00
CA LYS A 66 3.27 2.35 9.34
C LYS A 66 3.88 1.47 8.26
N ALA A 67 3.74 1.87 7.01
CA ALA A 67 4.61 1.35 5.94
C ALA A 67 5.91 2.16 5.92
N LEU A 68 7.02 1.52 5.62
CA LEU A 68 8.35 2.15 5.61
C LEU A 68 8.92 2.17 4.21
N LYS A 69 9.68 3.22 3.91
CA LYS A 69 10.35 3.39 2.62
C LYS A 69 11.28 2.21 2.30
N PRO A 70 11.25 1.66 1.08
CA PRO A 70 12.10 0.54 0.67
C PRO A 70 13.60 0.82 0.83
N ALA A 71 14.01 2.09 0.63
CA ALA A 71 15.41 2.46 0.59
C ALA A 71 16.15 2.18 1.89
N TRP A 72 15.52 2.27 3.07
CA TRP A 72 16.23 2.07 4.34
C TRP A 72 15.25 1.62 5.41
N LEU A 73 15.21 0.31 5.64
CA LEU A 73 14.79 -0.27 6.91
C LEU A 73 15.65 0.36 8.01
N ALA A 74 15.14 1.44 8.60
CA ALA A 74 15.80 2.10 9.70
C ALA A 74 16.10 1.04 10.77
N ASN A 75 17.36 0.95 11.20
CA ASN A 75 17.79 0.16 12.35
C ASN A 75 17.84 -1.37 12.20
N ASN A 76 18.61 -1.90 11.24
CA ASN A 76 18.97 -3.33 11.17
C ASN A 76 17.80 -4.32 10.96
N ALA A 77 16.61 -3.85 10.58
CA ALA A 77 15.49 -4.73 10.24
C ALA A 77 15.73 -5.37 8.86
N ARG A 78 15.35 -6.65 8.69
CA ARG A 78 15.49 -7.35 7.41
C ARG A 78 14.28 -7.06 6.53
N ILE A 79 14.49 -6.97 5.23
CA ILE A 79 13.42 -6.74 4.26
C ILE A 79 12.35 -7.83 4.30
N THR A 80 12.78 -9.03 4.69
CA THR A 80 11.95 -10.22 4.94
C THR A 80 10.90 -10.00 6.04
N ASP A 81 11.15 -9.08 6.95
CA ASP A 81 10.32 -8.85 8.12
C ASP A 81 9.18 -7.85 7.81
N HIS A 82 9.27 -7.14 6.68
CA HIS A 82 8.36 -6.07 6.27
C HIS A 82 7.92 -6.18 4.80
N VAL A 83 7.82 -7.41 4.27
CA VAL A 83 7.39 -7.65 2.89
C VAL A 83 6.00 -7.07 2.60
N ASP A 84 5.12 -7.06 3.61
CA ASP A 84 3.79 -6.45 3.58
C ASP A 84 3.79 -4.94 3.30
N CYS A 85 4.91 -4.25 3.56
CA CYS A 85 5.11 -2.84 3.22
C CYS A 85 5.51 -2.65 1.74
N LEU A 86 5.98 -3.70 1.07
CA LEU A 86 6.49 -3.66 -0.30
C LEU A 86 5.52 -4.26 -1.31
N VAL A 87 4.62 -5.13 -0.85
CA VAL A 87 3.72 -5.88 -1.73
C VAL A 87 2.27 -5.88 -1.25
N ARG A 88 1.33 -6.04 -2.19
CA ARG A 88 -0.09 -6.24 -1.95
C ARG A 88 -0.59 -7.40 -2.79
N TYR A 89 -1.33 -8.33 -2.18
CA TYR A 89 -2.05 -9.34 -2.96
C TYR A 89 -3.18 -8.67 -3.76
N ILE A 90 -3.22 -8.90 -5.07
CA ILE A 90 -4.20 -8.29 -5.99
C ILE A 90 -5.13 -9.33 -6.64
N GLY A 91 -5.20 -10.53 -6.06
CA GLY A 91 -6.06 -11.62 -6.52
C GLY A 91 -5.45 -12.43 -7.68
N ASN A 92 -6.06 -13.58 -7.97
CA ASN A 92 -5.68 -14.48 -9.07
C ASN A 92 -4.20 -14.91 -9.05
N LYS A 93 -3.64 -15.19 -7.87
CA LYS A 93 -2.20 -15.46 -7.69
C LYS A 93 -1.31 -14.35 -8.25
N ARG A 94 -1.74 -13.09 -8.16
CA ARG A 94 -0.92 -11.94 -8.54
C ARG A 94 -0.66 -11.06 -7.33
N VAL A 95 0.52 -10.48 -7.30
CA VAL A 95 0.98 -9.56 -6.26
C VAL A 95 1.44 -8.28 -6.96
N LEU A 96 0.97 -7.14 -6.47
CA LEU A 96 1.51 -5.84 -6.84
C LEU A 96 2.69 -5.55 -5.91
N MET A 97 3.85 -5.25 -6.46
CA MET A 97 5.03 -4.79 -5.75
C MET A 97 5.22 -3.30 -6.03
N THR A 98 5.66 -2.55 -5.02
CA THR A 98 6.10 -1.17 -5.24
C THR A 98 7.32 -1.12 -6.16
N ASN A 99 7.74 0.05 -6.63
CA ASN A 99 8.90 0.27 -7.51
C ASN A 99 10.25 -0.02 -6.84
N CYS A 100 10.41 -1.20 -6.23
CA CYS A 100 11.60 -1.66 -5.53
C CYS A 100 12.85 -1.61 -6.42
N THR A 101 12.73 -2.01 -7.69
CA THR A 101 13.81 -2.01 -8.68
C THR A 101 14.44 -0.62 -8.84
N GLU A 102 13.66 0.45 -8.64
CA GLU A 102 14.12 1.83 -8.73
C GLU A 102 14.87 2.32 -7.47
N TYR A 103 14.80 1.58 -6.36
CA TYR A 103 15.54 1.85 -5.12
C TYR A 103 16.73 0.89 -4.93
N ASP A 104 16.52 -0.41 -5.17
CA ASP A 104 17.52 -1.46 -5.02
C ASP A 104 17.16 -2.66 -5.92
N THR A 105 17.89 -2.83 -7.01
CA THR A 105 17.64 -3.88 -8.00
C THR A 105 17.92 -5.28 -7.46
N GLU A 106 18.98 -5.48 -6.66
CA GLU A 106 19.34 -6.81 -6.12
C GLU A 106 18.26 -7.32 -5.17
N VAL A 107 17.75 -6.42 -4.32
CA VAL A 107 16.64 -6.71 -3.41
C VAL A 107 15.35 -7.00 -4.18
N ALA A 108 15.03 -6.19 -5.21
CA ALA A 108 13.83 -6.36 -5.99
C ALA A 108 13.81 -7.71 -6.74
N GLU A 109 14.94 -8.08 -7.35
CA GLU A 109 15.11 -9.38 -8.03
C GLU A 109 14.93 -10.53 -7.04
N ALA A 110 15.60 -10.49 -5.89
CA ALA A 110 15.50 -11.55 -4.89
C ALA A 110 14.07 -11.69 -4.31
N LEU A 111 13.38 -10.57 -4.09
CA LEU A 111 11.99 -10.58 -3.62
C LEU A 111 11.05 -11.14 -4.69
N LYS A 112 11.24 -10.74 -5.95
CA LYS A 112 10.47 -11.23 -7.09
C LYS A 112 10.65 -12.72 -7.30
N GLU A 113 11.88 -13.22 -7.36
CA GLU A 113 12.19 -14.64 -7.50
C GLU A 113 11.51 -15.47 -6.39
N LYS A 114 11.51 -14.95 -5.17
CA LYS A 114 10.87 -15.60 -4.03
C LYS A 114 9.36 -15.74 -4.21
N ILE A 115 8.69 -14.65 -4.57
CA ILE A 115 7.23 -14.61 -4.74
C ILE A 115 6.82 -15.47 -5.95
N GLU A 116 7.59 -15.43 -7.02
CA GLU A 116 7.35 -16.24 -8.23
C GLU A 116 7.58 -17.73 -7.98
N ALA A 117 8.57 -18.11 -7.16
CA ALA A 117 8.78 -19.50 -6.76
C ALA A 117 7.60 -20.10 -5.97
N GLU A 118 6.78 -19.25 -5.33
CA GLU A 118 5.54 -19.64 -4.66
C GLU A 118 4.33 -19.68 -5.61
N GLY A 119 4.54 -19.41 -6.89
CA GLY A 119 3.53 -19.50 -7.94
C GLY A 119 2.67 -18.25 -8.09
N TYR A 120 3.14 -17.10 -7.57
CA TYR A 120 2.52 -15.81 -7.82
C TYR A 120 3.15 -15.10 -9.01
N GLU A 121 2.36 -14.34 -9.77
CA GLU A 121 2.86 -13.35 -10.72
C GLU A 121 3.16 -12.04 -9.98
N VAL A 122 4.34 -11.46 -10.21
CA VAL A 122 4.72 -10.16 -9.66
C VAL A 122 4.52 -9.06 -10.70
N VAL A 123 3.61 -8.13 -10.41
CA VAL A 123 3.44 -6.87 -11.14
C VAL A 123 4.15 -5.78 -10.36
N GLU A 124 5.12 -5.11 -10.95
CA GLU A 124 5.86 -4.04 -10.26
C GLU A 124 5.44 -2.66 -10.78
N LEU A 125 5.25 -1.70 -9.87
CA LEU A 125 5.11 -0.30 -10.24
C LEU A 125 6.43 0.21 -10.81
N SER A 126 6.36 1.00 -11.87
CA SER A 126 7.51 1.70 -12.43
C SER A 126 7.09 3.07 -12.96
N TYR A 127 8.01 4.02 -12.99
CA TYR A 127 7.68 5.38 -13.36
C TYR A 127 8.67 5.95 -14.38
N SER A 128 8.15 6.60 -15.42
CA SER A 128 8.95 7.24 -16.48
C SER A 128 9.88 8.34 -15.95
N SER A 129 9.61 8.80 -14.74
CA SER A 129 10.41 9.77 -14.01
C SER A 129 11.74 9.25 -13.48
N PHE A 130 11.94 7.94 -13.45
CA PHE A 130 13.15 7.31 -12.95
C PHE A 130 14.34 7.57 -13.89
N ASP A 131 15.42 8.12 -13.34
CA ASP A 131 16.62 8.52 -14.08
C ASP A 131 17.89 7.76 -13.61
N GLY A 132 17.70 6.65 -12.91
CA GLY A 132 18.77 5.74 -12.45
C GLY A 132 18.93 5.67 -10.94
N ALA A 133 18.41 6.63 -10.17
CA ALA A 133 18.40 6.54 -8.71
C ALA A 133 17.21 7.31 -8.09
N ARG A 134 16.55 6.70 -7.10
CA ARG A 134 15.55 7.38 -6.28
C ARG A 134 16.21 8.04 -5.07
N GLY A 135 15.96 9.34 -4.89
CA GLY A 135 16.53 10.10 -3.78
C GLY A 135 15.95 9.74 -2.41
N ALA A 136 16.62 10.14 -1.32
CA ALA A 136 16.18 9.87 0.05
C ALA A 136 14.79 10.44 0.38
N LYS A 137 14.39 11.54 -0.25
CA LYS A 137 13.06 12.16 -0.10
C LYS A 137 11.99 11.67 -1.08
N ASP A 138 12.35 10.75 -1.97
CA ASP A 138 11.41 10.21 -2.95
C ASP A 138 10.32 9.37 -2.25
N THR A 139 9.07 9.53 -2.67
CA THR A 139 7.90 8.90 -2.05
C THR A 139 7.11 8.03 -3.03
N SER A 140 7.65 7.76 -4.24
CA SER A 140 6.93 6.96 -5.25
C SER A 140 6.67 5.51 -4.83
N TRP A 141 7.35 5.05 -3.79
CA TRP A 141 7.07 3.76 -3.17
C TRP A 141 5.71 3.69 -2.46
N ALA A 142 5.16 4.82 -2.02
CA ALA A 142 4.03 4.82 -1.11
C ALA A 142 2.68 4.63 -1.80
N TYR A 143 2.59 4.68 -3.14
CA TYR A 143 1.32 4.55 -3.88
C TYR A 143 0.62 3.20 -3.68
N ILE A 144 1.37 2.16 -3.30
CA ILE A 144 0.82 0.84 -3.00
C ILE A 144 -0.03 0.84 -1.70
N ASN A 145 0.05 1.89 -0.88
CA ASN A 145 -0.74 2.07 0.34
C ASN A 145 -2.16 2.57 0.08
N TYR A 146 -2.80 2.08 -0.99
CA TYR A 146 -4.19 2.39 -1.31
C TYR A 146 -5.17 1.68 -0.37
N ILE A 147 -6.36 2.28 -0.25
CA ILE A 147 -7.54 1.62 0.31
C ILE A 147 -8.18 0.81 -0.81
N GLN A 148 -8.41 -0.49 -0.61
CA GLN A 148 -9.07 -1.36 -1.59
C GLN A 148 -10.36 -1.93 -1.03
N THR A 149 -11.41 -1.88 -1.85
CA THR A 149 -12.74 -2.41 -1.54
C THR A 149 -13.26 -3.19 -2.75
N SER A 150 -14.42 -3.82 -2.61
CA SER A 150 -15.16 -4.46 -3.71
C SER A 150 -15.65 -3.49 -4.79
N LYS A 151 -15.59 -2.18 -4.57
CA LYS A 151 -16.18 -1.17 -5.46
C LYS A 151 -15.20 -0.12 -5.97
N VAL A 152 -14.27 0.31 -5.11
CA VAL A 152 -13.31 1.38 -5.39
C VAL A 152 -11.95 1.09 -4.77
N ILE A 153 -10.91 1.56 -5.45
CA ILE A 153 -9.55 1.70 -4.94
C ILE A 153 -9.25 3.18 -4.80
N ILE A 154 -8.82 3.60 -3.61
CA ILE A 154 -8.47 4.97 -3.31
C ILE A 154 -6.95 5.07 -3.16
N VAL A 155 -6.29 5.67 -4.15
CA VAL A 155 -4.83 5.79 -4.25
C VAL A 155 -4.35 7.06 -3.53
N PRO A 156 -3.31 6.97 -2.67
CA PRO A 156 -2.76 8.12 -1.96
C PRO A 156 -1.91 8.99 -2.91
N MET A 157 -2.48 10.07 -3.42
CA MET A 157 -1.81 10.99 -4.33
C MET A 157 -0.86 11.91 -3.58
N GLN A 158 0.26 12.26 -4.21
CA GLN A 158 1.38 12.92 -3.56
C GLN A 158 1.68 14.30 -4.15
N ARG A 159 0.89 14.76 -5.13
CA ARG A 159 1.18 15.96 -5.96
C ARG A 159 2.51 15.82 -6.72
N ALA A 160 2.89 14.59 -7.03
CA ALA A 160 4.12 14.28 -7.74
C ALA A 160 3.85 13.98 -9.23
N LYS A 161 4.90 13.95 -10.05
CA LYS A 161 4.77 13.64 -11.50
C LYS A 161 4.30 12.20 -11.73
N GLU A 162 4.60 11.31 -10.79
CA GLU A 162 4.25 9.88 -10.75
C GLU A 162 2.76 9.63 -10.54
N ASP A 163 2.01 10.60 -9.98
CA ASP A 163 0.60 10.50 -9.61
C ASP A 163 -0.25 9.83 -10.73
N LYS A 164 -0.10 10.32 -11.97
CA LYS A 164 -0.88 9.83 -13.11
C LYS A 164 -0.51 8.40 -13.50
N GLU A 165 0.78 8.07 -13.49
CA GLU A 165 1.28 6.75 -13.84
C GLU A 165 0.91 5.71 -12.77
N ALA A 166 0.94 6.10 -11.48
CA ALA A 166 0.48 5.25 -10.38
C ALA A 166 -1.00 4.88 -10.56
N LEU A 167 -1.87 5.86 -10.81
CA LEU A 167 -3.30 5.64 -11.06
C LEU A 167 -3.53 4.72 -12.26
N GLN A 168 -2.78 4.90 -13.36
CA GLN A 168 -2.92 4.08 -14.57
C GLN A 168 -2.50 2.63 -14.34
N GLN A 169 -1.37 2.40 -13.69
CA GLN A 169 -0.87 1.05 -13.40
C GLN A 169 -1.76 0.31 -12.41
N ILE A 170 -2.21 0.98 -11.35
CA ILE A 170 -3.17 0.41 -10.39
C ILE A 170 -4.50 0.12 -11.10
N LYS A 171 -4.97 1.00 -11.99
CA LYS A 171 -6.18 0.74 -12.78
C LYS A 171 -6.03 -0.46 -13.72
N ALA A 172 -4.86 -0.68 -14.29
CA ALA A 172 -4.58 -1.87 -15.11
C ALA A 172 -4.63 -3.17 -14.28
N CYS A 173 -4.22 -3.12 -13.01
CA CYS A 173 -4.33 -4.27 -12.10
C CYS A 173 -5.80 -4.62 -11.79
N PHE A 174 -6.67 -3.62 -11.76
CA PHE A 174 -8.09 -3.72 -11.37
C PHE A 174 -9.03 -3.13 -12.44
N PRO A 175 -9.15 -3.79 -13.62
CA PRO A 175 -9.92 -3.24 -14.74
C PRO A 175 -11.41 -3.05 -14.43
N HIS A 176 -11.96 -3.81 -13.48
CA HIS A 176 -13.38 -3.77 -13.11
C HIS A 176 -13.71 -2.80 -11.97
N LEU A 177 -12.72 -2.28 -11.23
CA LEU A 177 -12.95 -1.39 -10.09
C LEU A 177 -12.75 0.08 -10.47
N ALA A 178 -13.47 0.98 -9.81
CA ALA A 178 -13.10 2.39 -9.89
C ALA A 178 -11.75 2.62 -9.21
N VAL A 179 -10.92 3.50 -9.77
CA VAL A 179 -9.65 3.92 -9.17
C VAL A 179 -9.67 5.43 -9.07
N VAL A 180 -9.56 5.93 -7.83
CA VAL A 180 -9.70 7.35 -7.50
C VAL A 180 -8.48 7.80 -6.70
N GLY A 181 -7.93 8.94 -7.05
CA GLY A 181 -6.85 9.55 -6.28
C GLY A 181 -7.38 10.47 -5.18
N VAL A 182 -6.84 10.37 -3.97
CA VAL A 182 -7.03 11.34 -2.88
C VAL A 182 -5.66 11.79 -2.38
N TYR A 183 -5.45 13.10 -2.28
CA TYR A 183 -4.18 13.64 -1.76
C TYR A 183 -3.92 13.17 -0.32
N ALA A 184 -2.72 12.67 -0.06
CA ALA A 184 -2.36 12.00 1.19
C ALA A 184 -1.03 12.52 1.78
N GLU A 185 -0.65 13.76 1.46
CA GLU A 185 0.58 14.40 1.97
C GLU A 185 0.76 14.26 3.49
N PRO A 186 -0.27 14.42 4.35
CA PRO A 186 -0.12 14.25 5.80
C PRO A 186 0.18 12.81 6.24
N CYS A 187 -0.10 11.80 5.38
CA CYS A 187 0.24 10.41 5.67
C CYS A 187 1.74 10.13 5.48
N LEU A 188 2.46 10.97 4.73
CA LEU A 188 3.90 10.83 4.49
C LEU A 188 4.66 11.51 5.62
N GLY A 189 5.31 10.70 6.46
CA GLY A 189 6.15 11.20 7.53
C GLY A 189 7.49 11.74 7.05
N ASN A 190 8.12 12.55 7.90
CA ASN A 190 9.40 13.19 7.58
C ASN A 190 10.57 12.21 7.53
N GLU A 191 10.43 11.01 8.11
CA GLU A 191 11.48 9.99 8.21
C GLU A 191 11.32 8.88 7.16
N GLY A 192 10.42 9.04 6.20
CA GLY A 192 10.17 8.07 5.13
C GLY A 192 9.18 6.98 5.52
N GLU A 193 8.30 7.24 6.48
CA GLU A 193 7.14 6.41 6.80
C GLU A 193 5.88 6.86 6.07
N PHE A 194 4.93 5.93 5.89
CA PHE A 194 3.57 6.20 5.46
C PHE A 194 2.61 5.69 6.53
N ILE A 195 1.84 6.58 7.13
CA ILE A 195 0.91 6.27 8.22
C ILE A 195 -0.46 5.95 7.62
N CYS A 196 -0.88 4.69 7.75
CA CYS A 196 -2.19 4.21 7.32
C CYS A 196 -3.16 4.20 8.50
N TYR A 197 -4.26 4.94 8.40
CA TYR A 197 -5.31 4.98 9.43
C TYR A 197 -6.51 4.08 9.13
N SER A 198 -6.43 3.27 8.08
CA SER A 198 -7.59 2.55 7.56
C SER A 198 -7.34 1.05 7.41
N LYS A 199 -8.35 0.26 7.69
CA LYS A 199 -8.38 -1.18 7.41
C LYS A 199 -9.62 -1.54 6.61
N SER A 200 -9.43 -2.19 5.46
CA SER A 200 -10.54 -2.68 4.63
C SER A 200 -10.83 -4.12 4.98
N ILE A 201 -12.10 -4.44 5.28
CA ILE A 201 -12.53 -5.77 5.73
C ILE A 201 -13.78 -6.18 4.95
N ASP A 202 -13.88 -7.46 4.62
CA ASP A 202 -15.14 -8.09 4.23
C ASP A 202 -15.85 -8.64 5.47
N GLU A 203 -16.82 -7.89 6.02
CA GLU A 203 -17.57 -8.32 7.20
C GLU A 203 -18.35 -9.62 6.98
N SER A 204 -18.64 -9.99 5.72
CA SER A 204 -19.35 -11.24 5.43
C SER A 204 -18.51 -12.50 5.67
N MET A 205 -17.18 -12.34 5.78
CA MET A 205 -16.26 -13.43 6.11
C MET A 205 -15.97 -13.53 7.62
N VAL A 206 -16.45 -12.56 8.43
CA VAL A 206 -16.22 -12.49 9.88
C VAL A 206 -17.43 -13.01 10.67
N SER A 207 -18.57 -13.24 9.99
CA SER A 207 -19.84 -13.72 10.56
C SER A 207 -20.05 -15.22 10.48
#